data_AF-A0A923LBQ6-F1
#
_entry.id   AF-A0A923LBQ6-F1
#
_cell.length_a   1.000
_cell.length_b   1.000
_cell.length_c   1.000
_cell.angle_alpha   90.00
_cell.angle_beta   90.00
_cell.angle_gamma   90.00
#
_symmetry.space_group_name_H-M   'P 1'
#
loop_
_entity.id
_entity.type
_entity.pdbx_description
1 polymer ?
#
loop_
_entity_poly.entity_id
_entity_poly.type
_entity_poly.pdbx_seq_one_letter_code
_entity_poly.pdbx_strand_id
1 'polypeptide(L)'
;MDKFVERQEVLKLLNAPTPEERLANLAILLGSEKEKPEVKPQFANNHIHTIYSFSPYSPTAAVYCARDEGLQTAGIMDHDSIAGAEEFRKAGKIAGIGTTCGMECRVDLSATKMAGRKLNNPDQAGICYMAIHSIPATGFRRLDEVFAPLREKRNLRNRKMVANINELMKPYGIAIDFDRDVVPISQFTKGGSITERHLLCALSQKILCKAPKGGCADFVEKELGITLNDTARVRLSDPENPHLIYDLLGVMKAELVSKIYVPATDECMPFAELVKLADEVGAILCYPYLGDVTNSVTGDKKAAKFEDDFLDELFEMLKEEGVHGVTYMPARNTEEQIDRLQKLCRDYGMTEISGEDVNSSRQSMICKQLEEPRFKHLVDATWKLIEREKVD
;
A
#
# COMPACT_ATOMS: atom_id res chain seq x y z
N MET A 1 6.25 -2.14 -23.20
CA MET A 1 7.55 -1.64 -22.68
C MET A 1 7.32 -1.29 -21.21
N ASP A 2 8.31 -1.54 -20.35
CA ASP A 2 8.13 -1.41 -18.90
C ASP A 2 8.16 0.07 -18.50
N LYS A 3 7.02 0.57 -18.05
CA LYS A 3 6.84 1.98 -17.68
C LYS A 3 7.78 2.43 -16.56
N PHE A 4 8.15 1.54 -15.64
CA PHE A 4 9.10 1.89 -14.58
C PHE A 4 10.51 2.09 -15.13
N VAL A 5 10.93 1.27 -16.10
CA VAL A 5 12.22 1.41 -16.81
C VAL A 5 12.26 2.73 -17.57
N GLU A 6 11.21 3.04 -18.33
CA GLU A 6 11.11 4.27 -19.13
C GLU A 6 11.23 5.54 -18.27
N ARG A 7 10.74 5.48 -17.04
CA ARG A 7 10.65 6.65 -16.13
C ARG A 7 11.85 6.83 -15.21
N GLN A 8 12.92 6.03 -15.29
CA GLN A 8 14.00 6.07 -14.29
C GLN A 8 14.58 7.48 -14.04
N GLU A 9 14.90 8.24 -15.10
CA GLU A 9 15.43 9.60 -14.94
C GLU A 9 14.40 10.57 -14.36
N VAL A 10 13.13 10.42 -14.76
CA VAL A 10 12.03 11.22 -14.20
C VAL A 10 11.80 10.89 -12.72
N LEU A 11 11.81 9.60 -12.36
CA LEU A 11 11.64 9.15 -10.99
C LEU A 11 12.77 9.65 -10.08
N LYS A 12 14.02 9.77 -10.56
CA LYS A 12 15.09 10.41 -9.78
C LYS A 12 14.76 11.85 -9.42
N LEU A 13 14.25 12.63 -10.37
CA LEU A 13 13.84 14.02 -10.15
C LEU A 13 12.62 14.11 -9.23
N LEU A 14 11.63 13.24 -9.43
CA LEU A 14 10.38 13.24 -8.68
C LEU A 14 10.50 12.51 -7.33
N ASN A 15 11.62 11.86 -7.03
CA ASN A 15 11.97 11.32 -5.71
C ASN A 15 13.08 12.14 -5.04
N ALA A 16 13.27 13.40 -5.44
CA ALA A 16 14.20 14.32 -4.77
C ALA A 16 13.93 14.41 -3.25
N PRO A 17 14.92 14.76 -2.41
CA PRO A 17 14.81 14.69 -0.95
C PRO A 17 13.66 15.48 -0.31
N THR A 18 13.27 16.63 -0.89
CA THR A 18 12.26 17.54 -0.31
C THR A 18 10.99 17.61 -1.17
N PRO A 19 9.79 17.75 -0.54
CA PRO A 19 8.55 17.98 -1.28
C PRO A 19 8.63 19.17 -2.25
N GLU A 20 9.29 20.25 -1.85
CA GLU A 20 9.43 21.48 -2.62
C GLU A 20 10.20 21.23 -3.92
N GLU A 21 11.34 20.52 -3.85
CA GLU A 21 12.11 20.13 -5.04
C GLU A 21 11.32 19.22 -5.96
N ARG A 22 10.60 18.23 -5.40
CA ARG A 22 9.78 17.30 -6.19
C ARG A 22 8.69 18.02 -6.96
N LEU A 23 7.94 18.91 -6.31
CA LEU A 23 6.87 19.69 -6.93
C LEU A 23 7.42 20.67 -7.99
N ALA A 24 8.57 21.31 -7.73
CA ALA A 24 9.23 22.17 -8.71
C ALA A 24 9.68 21.37 -9.94
N ASN A 25 10.30 20.21 -9.74
CA ASN A 25 10.69 19.30 -10.81
C ASN A 25 9.47 18.85 -11.63
N LEU A 26 8.36 18.51 -10.99
CA LEU A 26 7.11 18.16 -11.68
C LEU A 26 6.62 19.29 -12.56
N ALA A 27 6.59 20.53 -12.04
CA ALA A 27 6.15 21.68 -12.81
C ALA A 27 7.03 21.95 -14.04
N ILE A 28 8.36 21.80 -13.90
CA ILE A 28 9.31 21.95 -15.01
C ILE A 28 9.08 20.84 -16.05
N LEU A 29 9.01 19.58 -15.61
CA LEU A 29 8.81 18.43 -16.50
C LEU A 29 7.52 18.59 -17.33
N LEU A 30 6.40 18.88 -16.67
CA LEU A 30 5.11 19.03 -17.35
C LEU A 30 5.02 20.32 -18.18
N GLY A 31 5.69 21.40 -17.77
CA GLY A 31 5.79 22.63 -18.56
C GLY A 31 6.60 22.47 -19.85
N SER A 32 7.52 21.49 -19.89
CA SER A 32 8.33 21.15 -21.06
C SER A 32 7.78 20.00 -21.90
N GLU A 33 6.64 19.42 -21.50
CA GLU A 33 6.03 18.27 -22.16
C GLU A 33 5.48 18.66 -23.54
N LYS A 34 5.96 18.00 -24.59
CA LYS A 34 5.53 18.26 -25.98
C LYS A 34 4.20 17.59 -26.32
N GLU A 35 3.99 16.39 -25.78
CA GLU A 35 2.80 15.56 -26.04
C GLU A 35 2.24 15.09 -24.71
N LYS A 36 0.93 15.30 -24.51
CA LYS A 36 0.24 14.84 -23.31
C LYS A 36 -0.07 13.34 -23.43
N PRO A 37 -0.04 12.59 -22.32
CA PRO A 37 -0.45 11.19 -22.33
C PRO A 37 -1.93 11.05 -22.75
N GLU A 38 -2.24 9.93 -23.41
CA GLU A 38 -3.61 9.56 -23.74
C GLU A 38 -4.45 9.43 -22.46
N VAL A 39 -5.58 10.13 -22.42
CA VAL A 39 -6.50 10.09 -21.29
C VAL A 39 -7.38 8.85 -21.37
N LYS A 40 -7.48 8.12 -20.26
CA LYS A 40 -8.26 6.88 -20.16
C LYS A 40 -9.30 7.02 -19.04
N PRO A 41 -10.47 7.61 -19.34
CA PRO A 41 -11.48 7.96 -18.33
C PRO A 41 -12.12 6.76 -17.64
N GLN A 42 -11.96 5.55 -18.19
CA GLN A 42 -12.48 4.30 -17.63
C GLN A 42 -11.68 3.79 -16.43
N PHE A 43 -10.53 4.39 -16.11
CA PHE A 43 -9.70 3.95 -15.00
C PHE A 43 -9.71 4.94 -13.84
N ALA A 44 -9.67 4.39 -12.63
CA ALA A 44 -9.41 5.09 -11.40
C ALA A 44 -8.58 4.20 -10.46
N ASN A 45 -7.82 4.81 -9.56
CA ASN A 45 -7.06 4.08 -8.55
C ASN A 45 -6.98 4.90 -7.27
N ASN A 46 -7.65 4.44 -6.22
CA ASN A 46 -7.74 5.15 -4.94
C ASN A 46 -6.82 4.58 -3.84
N HIS A 47 -5.92 3.66 -4.19
CA HIS A 47 -5.08 2.96 -3.21
C HIS A 47 -3.63 2.88 -3.72
N ILE A 48 -2.91 3.99 -3.59
CA ILE A 48 -1.50 4.11 -3.97
C ILE A 48 -0.69 4.45 -2.73
N HIS A 49 0.29 3.61 -2.41
CA HIS A 49 1.27 3.90 -1.36
C HIS A 49 2.40 4.75 -1.91
N THR A 50 3.01 5.53 -1.02
CA THR A 50 4.17 6.38 -1.29
C THR A 50 5.32 6.05 -0.34
N ILE A 51 6.44 6.78 -0.46
CA ILE A 51 7.56 6.73 0.48
C ILE A 51 7.19 7.06 1.94
N TYR A 52 5.99 7.60 2.21
CA TYR A 52 5.50 7.84 3.57
C TYR A 52 4.96 6.59 4.25
N SER A 53 4.68 5.53 3.51
CA SER A 53 4.68 4.17 4.04
C SER A 53 5.73 3.38 3.29
N PHE A 54 5.42 2.59 2.27
CA PHE A 54 6.43 1.90 1.48
C PHE A 54 6.07 1.87 0.00
N SER A 55 6.92 2.49 -0.83
CA SER A 55 6.74 2.54 -2.28
C SER A 55 8.02 3.05 -2.95
N PRO A 56 8.30 2.71 -4.23
CA PRO A 56 9.31 3.41 -5.02
C PRO A 56 8.94 4.87 -5.34
N TYR A 57 7.72 5.30 -5.06
CA TYR A 57 7.18 6.58 -5.51
C TYR A 57 6.98 7.54 -4.33
N SER A 58 7.51 8.76 -4.43
CA SER A 58 7.04 9.89 -3.63
C SER A 58 5.59 10.22 -3.97
N PRO A 59 4.87 11.02 -3.16
CA PRO A 59 3.54 11.50 -3.54
C PRO A 59 3.51 12.19 -4.91
N THR A 60 4.52 13.02 -5.22
CA THR A 60 4.65 13.67 -6.53
C THR A 60 4.90 12.66 -7.66
N ALA A 61 5.79 11.69 -7.44
CA ALA A 61 6.08 10.65 -8.44
C ALA A 61 4.87 9.76 -8.71
N ALA A 62 4.11 9.41 -7.67
CA ALA A 62 2.89 8.62 -7.79
C ALA A 62 1.84 9.32 -8.67
N VAL A 63 1.61 10.62 -8.46
CA VAL A 63 0.71 11.43 -9.31
C VAL A 63 1.20 11.47 -10.76
N TYR A 64 2.50 11.70 -10.98
CA TYR A 64 3.07 11.70 -12.32
C TYR A 64 2.88 10.35 -13.02
N CYS A 65 3.17 9.24 -12.34
CA CYS A 65 3.00 7.90 -12.89
C CYS A 65 1.53 7.59 -13.22
N ALA A 66 0.58 8.00 -12.36
CA ALA A 66 -0.84 7.85 -12.65
C ALA A 66 -1.23 8.60 -13.94
N ARG A 67 -0.83 9.87 -14.06
CA ARG A 67 -1.06 10.70 -15.25
C ARG A 67 -0.42 10.09 -16.51
N ASP A 68 0.83 9.65 -16.42
CA ASP A 68 1.56 9.07 -17.55
C ASP A 68 0.95 7.74 -18.05
N GLU A 69 0.20 7.02 -17.20
CA GLU A 69 -0.57 5.83 -17.63
C GLU A 69 -1.96 6.16 -18.18
N GLY A 70 -2.38 7.42 -18.09
CA GLY A 70 -3.63 7.96 -18.63
C GLY A 70 -4.74 8.19 -17.60
N LEU A 71 -4.46 7.99 -16.30
CA LEU A 71 -5.47 8.22 -15.25
C LEU A 71 -5.78 9.71 -15.11
N GLN A 72 -7.06 10.02 -14.91
CA GLN A 72 -7.53 11.37 -14.57
C GLN A 72 -7.68 11.59 -13.06
N THR A 73 -7.50 10.53 -12.28
CA THR A 73 -7.65 10.54 -10.82
C THR A 73 -6.57 9.67 -10.18
N ALA A 74 -6.18 9.99 -8.95
CA ALA A 74 -5.28 9.16 -8.15
C ALA A 74 -5.62 9.32 -6.65
N GLY A 75 -5.48 8.26 -5.86
CA GLY A 75 -5.68 8.30 -4.41
C GLY A 75 -4.49 7.77 -3.63
N ILE A 76 -3.99 8.58 -2.69
CA ILE A 76 -2.94 8.20 -1.74
C ILE A 76 -3.54 7.40 -0.58
N MET A 77 -2.86 6.34 -0.16
CA MET A 77 -3.34 5.43 0.90
C MET A 77 -2.17 4.86 1.72
N ASP A 78 -1.34 5.74 2.28
CA ASP A 78 -0.19 5.29 3.07
C ASP A 78 -0.62 4.60 4.38
N HIS A 79 0.16 3.60 4.80
CA HIS A 79 -0.10 2.90 6.06
C HIS A 79 0.20 3.79 7.28
N ASP A 80 -0.76 3.96 8.19
CA ASP A 80 -0.67 4.71 9.46
C ASP A 80 -0.10 6.13 9.34
N SER A 81 -0.12 6.72 8.13
CA SER A 81 0.40 8.05 7.87
C SER A 81 -0.44 8.79 6.84
N ILE A 82 -0.74 10.05 7.16
CA ILE A 82 -1.35 11.02 6.25
C ILE A 82 -0.34 12.05 5.72
N ALA A 83 0.95 11.92 6.09
CA ALA A 83 1.95 12.97 5.91
C ALA A 83 2.25 13.31 4.44
N GLY A 84 2.03 12.38 3.52
CA GLY A 84 2.20 12.61 2.07
C GLY A 84 1.03 13.36 1.40
N ALA A 85 -0.09 13.56 2.09
CA ALA A 85 -1.34 14.01 1.48
C ALA A 85 -1.28 15.43 0.89
N GLU A 86 -0.63 16.37 1.59
CA GLU A 86 -0.54 17.75 1.11
C GLU A 86 0.30 17.85 -0.17
N GLU A 87 1.44 17.14 -0.21
CA GLU A 87 2.27 17.04 -1.41
C GLU A 87 1.48 16.40 -2.55
N PHE A 88 0.76 15.30 -2.29
CA PHE A 88 -0.04 14.60 -3.28
C PHE A 88 -1.09 15.51 -3.94
N ARG A 89 -1.81 16.31 -3.14
CA ARG A 89 -2.81 17.28 -3.64
C ARG A 89 -2.17 18.38 -4.50
N LYS A 90 -1.04 18.94 -4.04
CA LYS A 90 -0.29 19.95 -4.81
C LYS A 90 0.20 19.38 -6.14
N ALA A 91 0.74 18.15 -6.12
CA ALA A 91 1.16 17.45 -7.33
C ALA A 91 -0.03 17.22 -8.28
N GLY A 92 -1.19 16.79 -7.78
CA GLY A 92 -2.41 16.63 -8.58
C GLY A 92 -2.82 17.91 -9.29
N LYS A 93 -2.79 19.05 -8.59
CA LYS A 93 -3.06 20.38 -9.16
C LYS A 93 -2.07 20.75 -10.26
N ILE A 94 -0.77 20.50 -10.07
CA ILE A 94 0.27 20.75 -11.08
C ILE A 94 0.07 19.83 -12.29
N ALA A 95 -0.27 18.56 -12.04
CA ALA A 95 -0.47 17.53 -13.05
C ALA A 95 -1.78 17.69 -13.87
N GLY A 96 -2.75 18.43 -13.32
CA GLY A 96 -4.06 18.59 -13.92
C GLY A 96 -4.95 17.35 -13.79
N ILE A 97 -4.76 16.54 -12.73
CA ILE A 97 -5.59 15.36 -12.43
C ILE A 97 -6.26 15.51 -11.06
N GLY A 98 -7.40 14.86 -10.88
CA GLY A 98 -8.08 14.79 -9.59
C GLY A 98 -7.28 13.97 -8.58
N THR A 99 -7.28 14.38 -7.32
CA THR A 99 -6.61 13.63 -6.25
C THR A 99 -7.52 13.47 -5.04
N THR A 100 -7.49 12.30 -4.42
CA THR A 100 -8.14 12.00 -3.15
C THR A 100 -7.10 11.58 -2.13
N CYS A 101 -7.30 11.93 -0.87
CA CYS A 101 -6.41 11.63 0.24
C CYS A 101 -7.03 10.59 1.16
N GLY A 102 -6.22 9.57 1.47
CA GLY A 102 -6.58 8.51 2.38
C GLY A 102 -5.41 8.02 3.22
N MET A 103 -5.72 7.17 4.18
CA MET A 103 -4.75 6.47 5.02
C MET A 103 -5.31 5.08 5.34
N GLU A 104 -4.48 4.05 5.25
CA GLU A 104 -4.83 2.70 5.67
C GLU A 104 -4.21 2.40 7.03
N CYS A 105 -4.92 1.77 7.94
CA CYS A 105 -4.39 1.48 9.28
C CYS A 105 -4.81 0.11 9.79
N ARG A 106 -4.03 -0.40 10.75
CA ARG A 106 -4.39 -1.63 11.49
C ARG A 106 -5.23 -1.30 12.71
N VAL A 107 -6.29 -2.06 12.94
CA VAL A 107 -7.17 -1.92 14.09
C VAL A 107 -7.40 -3.23 14.82
N ASP A 108 -7.61 -3.11 16.12
CA ASP A 108 -7.97 -4.21 17.01
C ASP A 108 -9.48 -4.46 17.00
N LEU A 109 -9.86 -5.70 16.69
CA LEU A 109 -11.23 -6.19 16.64
C LEU A 109 -11.65 -6.95 17.90
N SER A 110 -10.79 -7.02 18.93
CA SER A 110 -11.04 -7.76 20.18
C SER A 110 -12.39 -7.43 20.84
N ALA A 111 -12.89 -6.21 20.65
CA ALA A 111 -14.16 -5.73 21.19
C ALA A 111 -15.35 -5.82 20.20
N THR A 112 -15.21 -6.52 19.07
CA THR A 112 -16.27 -6.62 18.03
C THR A 112 -16.77 -8.06 17.86
N LYS A 113 -17.85 -8.24 17.08
CA LYS A 113 -18.35 -9.57 16.65
C LYS A 113 -17.29 -10.40 15.87
N MET A 114 -16.24 -9.76 15.38
CA MET A 114 -15.14 -10.38 14.61
C MET A 114 -13.91 -10.72 15.46
N ALA A 115 -14.00 -10.61 16.79
CA ALA A 115 -12.91 -10.95 17.70
C ALA A 115 -12.32 -12.34 17.42
N GLY A 116 -10.99 -12.39 17.30
CA GLY A 116 -10.24 -13.63 17.05
C GLY A 116 -10.40 -14.23 15.64
N ARG A 117 -11.21 -13.66 14.74
CA ARG A 117 -11.30 -14.12 13.34
C ARG A 117 -10.09 -13.65 12.53
N LYS A 118 -9.77 -14.37 11.46
CA LYS A 118 -8.76 -13.97 10.49
C LYS A 118 -9.44 -13.31 9.29
N LEU A 119 -9.14 -12.03 9.06
CA LEU A 119 -9.74 -11.20 8.00
C LEU A 119 -8.64 -10.74 7.02
N ASN A 120 -8.79 -9.55 6.43
CA ASN A 120 -7.85 -8.94 5.50
C ASN A 120 -6.40 -8.72 6.01
N ASN A 121 -6.09 -9.02 7.28
CA ASN A 121 -4.72 -9.12 7.77
C ASN A 121 -4.22 -10.57 7.71
N PRO A 122 -3.34 -10.93 6.75
CA PRO A 122 -2.90 -12.31 6.59
C PRO A 122 -1.99 -12.80 7.71
N ASP A 123 -1.35 -11.90 8.45
CA ASP A 123 -0.30 -12.22 9.41
C ASP A 123 -0.85 -12.44 10.83
N GLN A 124 -2.04 -11.92 11.15
CA GLN A 124 -2.58 -11.99 12.51
C GLN A 124 -4.11 -11.95 12.56
N ALA A 125 -4.72 -12.93 13.23
CA ALA A 125 -6.14 -12.93 13.55
C ALA A 125 -6.47 -11.90 14.65
N GLY A 126 -7.70 -11.37 14.64
CA GLY A 126 -8.18 -10.35 15.57
C GLY A 126 -7.72 -8.92 15.26
N ILE A 127 -6.84 -8.74 14.29
CA ILE A 127 -6.44 -7.44 13.75
C ILE A 127 -6.89 -7.37 12.29
N CYS A 128 -7.44 -6.25 11.83
CA CYS A 128 -7.72 -6.02 10.43
C CYS A 128 -7.12 -4.70 9.94
N TYR A 129 -7.04 -4.54 8.62
CA TYR A 129 -6.80 -3.27 7.96
C TYR A 129 -8.14 -2.55 7.75
N MET A 130 -8.12 -1.22 7.87
CA MET A 130 -9.21 -0.32 7.52
C MET A 130 -8.68 0.83 6.69
N ALA A 131 -9.43 1.27 5.68
CA ALA A 131 -9.08 2.40 4.83
C ALA A 131 -9.93 3.62 5.18
N ILE A 132 -9.28 4.73 5.52
CA ILE A 132 -9.91 6.03 5.73
C ILE A 132 -9.80 6.80 4.42
N HIS A 133 -10.86 6.83 3.61
CA HIS A 133 -10.90 7.52 2.32
C HIS A 133 -11.46 8.94 2.44
N SER A 134 -11.22 9.77 1.41
CA SER A 134 -11.82 11.10 1.28
C SER A 134 -11.55 11.99 2.50
N ILE A 135 -10.31 12.02 2.98
CA ILE A 135 -9.93 12.82 4.14
C ILE A 135 -9.79 14.29 3.72
N PRO A 136 -10.59 15.22 4.26
CA PRO A 136 -10.44 16.65 3.98
C PRO A 136 -9.15 17.20 4.61
N ALA A 137 -8.61 18.27 4.04
CA ALA A 137 -7.34 18.86 4.50
C ALA A 137 -7.37 19.30 5.97
N THR A 138 -8.55 19.68 6.48
CA THR A 138 -8.78 20.03 7.89
C THR A 138 -8.55 18.85 8.84
N GLY A 139 -8.69 17.61 8.35
CA GLY A 139 -8.47 16.38 9.12
C GLY A 139 -7.00 15.92 9.24
N PHE A 140 -6.10 16.40 8.37
CA PHE A 140 -4.74 15.87 8.28
C PHE A 140 -3.95 16.01 9.59
N ARG A 141 -3.97 17.20 10.20
CA ARG A 141 -3.27 17.44 11.47
C ARG A 141 -3.78 16.49 12.57
N ARG A 142 -5.09 16.30 12.65
CA ARG A 142 -5.70 15.48 13.69
C ARG A 142 -5.32 14.00 13.55
N LEU A 143 -5.36 13.47 12.32
CA LEU A 143 -4.90 12.11 12.06
C LEU A 143 -3.43 11.94 12.39
N ASP A 144 -2.58 12.89 12.00
CA ASP A 144 -1.15 12.80 12.30
C ASP A 144 -0.87 12.79 13.81
N GLU A 145 -1.55 13.66 14.58
CA GLU A 145 -1.46 13.71 16.05
C GLU A 145 -1.88 12.38 16.71
N VAL A 146 -2.94 11.75 16.21
CA VAL A 146 -3.44 10.48 16.76
C VAL A 146 -2.53 9.30 16.40
N PHE A 147 -2.03 9.26 15.17
CA PHE A 147 -1.22 8.14 14.67
C PHE A 147 0.26 8.25 15.03
N ALA A 148 0.80 9.44 15.31
CA ALA A 148 2.19 9.61 15.75
C ALA A 148 2.61 8.67 16.89
N PRO A 149 1.89 8.60 18.04
CA PRO A 149 2.25 7.66 19.10
C PRO A 149 2.06 6.19 18.70
N LEU A 150 1.14 5.87 17.78
CA LEU A 150 0.95 4.51 17.28
C LEU A 150 2.12 4.06 16.40
N ARG A 151 2.64 4.97 15.56
CA ARG A 151 3.85 4.73 14.75
C ARG A 151 5.08 4.49 15.62
N GLU A 152 5.21 5.18 16.74
CA GLU A 152 6.30 4.93 17.71
C GLU A 152 6.21 3.52 18.30
N LYS A 153 5.01 3.10 18.71
CA LYS A 153 4.78 1.72 19.19
C LYS A 153 5.05 0.69 18.09
N ARG A 154 4.71 1.01 16.84
CA ARG A 154 5.08 0.18 15.68
C ARG A 154 6.58 0.04 15.53
N ASN A 155 7.35 1.09 15.80
CA ASN A 155 8.80 1.00 15.79
C ASN A 155 9.37 0.16 16.92
N LEU A 156 8.75 0.17 18.11
CA LEU A 156 9.14 -0.75 19.19
C LEU A 156 8.98 -2.22 18.75
N ARG A 157 7.88 -2.53 18.05
CA ARG A 157 7.65 -3.85 17.46
C ARG A 157 8.63 -4.15 16.33
N ASN A 158 8.85 -3.21 15.41
CA ASN A 158 9.79 -3.37 14.30
C ASN A 158 11.23 -3.65 14.79
N ARG A 159 11.67 -3.03 15.90
CA ARG A 159 12.98 -3.32 16.51
C ARG A 159 13.09 -4.77 16.98
N LYS A 160 12.01 -5.34 17.54
CA LYS A 160 11.94 -6.76 17.90
C LYS A 160 11.99 -7.64 16.63
N MET A 161 11.30 -7.25 15.57
CA MET A 161 11.37 -7.96 14.28
C MET A 161 12.77 -7.89 13.65
N VAL A 162 13.48 -6.77 13.77
CA VAL A 162 14.89 -6.64 13.38
C VAL A 162 15.79 -7.60 14.18
N ALA A 163 15.55 -7.75 15.48
CA ALA A 163 16.27 -8.75 16.28
C ALA A 163 16.02 -10.17 15.76
N ASN A 164 14.77 -10.52 15.43
CA ASN A 164 14.44 -11.82 14.82
C ASN A 164 15.13 -12.02 13.46
N ILE A 165 15.15 -10.98 12.61
CA ILE A 165 15.89 -11.01 11.34
C ILE A 165 17.37 -11.30 11.59
N ASN A 166 17.99 -10.58 12.54
CA ASN A 166 19.42 -10.72 12.83
C ASN A 166 19.77 -12.11 13.38
N GLU A 167 18.92 -12.71 14.21
CA GLU A 167 19.13 -14.09 14.66
C GLU A 167 19.08 -15.10 13.51
N LEU A 168 18.12 -14.95 12.59
CA LEU A 168 18.05 -15.80 11.39
C LEU A 168 19.23 -15.59 10.44
N MET A 169 19.74 -14.36 10.37
CA MET A 169 20.78 -13.97 9.41
C MET A 169 22.22 -14.09 9.95
N LYS A 170 22.36 -14.34 11.25
CA LYS A 170 23.63 -14.50 11.95
C LYS A 170 24.56 -15.56 11.33
N PRO A 171 24.10 -16.77 10.93
CA PRO A 171 24.97 -17.77 10.29
C PRO A 171 25.59 -17.28 8.98
N TYR A 172 24.91 -16.36 8.30
CA TYR A 172 25.35 -15.78 7.04
C TYR A 172 26.16 -14.50 7.24
N GLY A 173 26.44 -14.09 8.48
CA GLY A 173 27.16 -12.83 8.75
C GLY A 173 26.48 -11.60 8.15
N ILE A 174 25.14 -11.60 8.10
CA ILE A 174 24.31 -10.48 7.66
C ILE A 174 23.57 -9.95 8.89
N ALA A 175 23.59 -8.63 9.06
CA ALA A 175 22.83 -7.96 10.10
C ALA A 175 22.32 -6.61 9.60
N ILE A 176 21.16 -6.21 10.10
CA ILE A 176 20.57 -4.89 9.91
C ILE A 176 20.39 -4.20 11.25
N ASP A 177 20.59 -2.90 11.27
CA ASP A 177 20.32 -2.03 12.40
C ASP A 177 19.11 -1.15 12.08
N PHE A 178 18.17 -1.04 13.03
CA PHE A 178 16.93 -0.32 12.80
C PHE A 178 17.19 1.18 12.53
N ASP A 179 18.01 1.84 13.36
CA ASP A 179 18.23 3.28 13.26
C ASP A 179 19.13 3.67 12.10
N ARG A 180 20.16 2.85 11.82
CA ARG A 180 21.13 3.13 10.75
C ARG A 180 20.68 2.64 9.39
N ASP A 181 20.03 1.49 9.30
CA ASP A 181 19.74 0.85 8.01
C ASP A 181 18.24 0.92 7.62
N VAL A 182 17.30 1.07 8.57
CA VAL A 182 15.84 1.09 8.28
C VAL A 182 15.25 2.50 8.31
N VAL A 183 15.51 3.29 9.35
CA VAL A 183 14.97 4.66 9.47
C VAL A 183 15.34 5.54 8.26
N PRO A 184 16.59 5.56 7.75
CA PRO A 184 16.98 6.48 6.67
C PRO A 184 16.36 6.18 5.31
N ILE A 185 15.87 4.96 5.09
CA ILE A 185 15.18 4.56 3.85
C ILE A 185 13.66 4.75 3.95
N SER A 186 13.17 5.34 5.04
CA SER A 186 11.76 5.68 5.29
C SER A 186 11.56 7.20 5.35
N GLN A 187 10.32 7.66 5.51
CA GLN A 187 10.01 9.06 5.88
C GLN A 187 9.56 9.21 7.34
N PHE A 188 10.00 8.34 8.24
CA PHE A 188 9.55 8.35 9.64
C PHE A 188 9.70 9.70 10.34
N THR A 189 10.84 10.37 10.17
CA THR A 189 11.12 11.69 10.76
C THR A 189 10.29 12.83 10.16
N LYS A 190 9.53 12.55 9.11
CA LYS A 190 8.60 13.48 8.45
C LYS A 190 7.15 13.00 8.54
N GLY A 191 6.82 12.19 9.56
CA GLY A 191 5.46 11.71 9.81
C GLY A 191 5.08 10.42 9.06
N GLY A 192 6.00 9.84 8.29
CA GLY A 192 5.81 8.54 7.65
C GLY A 192 5.80 7.37 8.64
N SER A 193 5.37 6.19 8.18
CA SER A 193 5.32 4.95 8.96
C SER A 193 6.33 3.92 8.45
N ILE A 194 7.03 3.26 9.37
CA ILE A 194 7.94 2.16 9.03
C ILE A 194 7.16 0.84 9.08
N THR A 195 7.02 0.24 7.91
CA THR A 195 6.42 -1.08 7.74
C THR A 195 7.45 -2.19 7.67
N GLU A 196 7.00 -3.43 7.80
CA GLU A 196 7.74 -4.67 7.61
C GLU A 196 8.51 -4.69 6.27
N ARG A 197 7.98 -4.02 5.25
CA ARG A 197 8.64 -3.90 3.94
C ARG A 197 9.95 -3.12 4.01
N HIS A 198 10.10 -2.13 4.89
CA HIS A 198 11.39 -1.43 5.06
C HIS A 198 12.43 -2.33 5.69
N LEU A 199 12.04 -3.15 6.68
CA LEU A 199 12.95 -4.08 7.35
C LEU A 199 13.49 -5.07 6.32
N LEU A 200 12.60 -5.62 5.48
CA LEU A 200 12.97 -6.52 4.40
C LEU A 200 13.72 -5.82 3.28
N CYS A 201 13.45 -4.54 3.00
CA CYS A 201 14.23 -3.75 2.04
C CYS A 201 15.67 -3.55 2.52
N ALA A 202 15.87 -3.17 3.78
CA ALA A 202 17.19 -3.03 4.39
C ALA A 202 17.95 -4.37 4.39
N LEU A 203 17.26 -5.48 4.71
CA LEU A 203 17.83 -6.82 4.61
C LEU A 203 18.25 -7.14 3.17
N SER A 204 17.36 -6.91 2.19
CA SER A 204 17.63 -7.13 0.78
C SER A 204 18.83 -6.30 0.28
N GLN A 205 18.99 -5.06 0.76
CA GLN A 205 20.18 -4.25 0.46
C GLN A 205 21.46 -4.91 0.99
N LYS A 206 21.48 -5.42 2.23
CA LYS A 206 22.65 -6.14 2.77
C LYS A 206 22.95 -7.43 2.01
N ILE A 207 21.93 -8.17 1.60
CA ILE A 207 22.08 -9.37 0.77
C ILE A 207 22.71 -9.00 -0.58
N LEU A 208 22.20 -7.97 -1.26
CA LEU A 208 22.74 -7.52 -2.55
C LEU A 208 24.17 -6.99 -2.45
N CYS A 209 24.56 -6.37 -1.34
CA CYS A 209 25.94 -5.98 -1.10
C CYS A 209 26.90 -7.18 -0.93
N LYS A 210 26.38 -8.33 -0.48
CA LYS A 210 27.17 -9.55 -0.24
C LYS A 210 27.16 -10.49 -1.45
N ALA A 211 26.07 -10.51 -2.20
CA ALA A 211 25.93 -11.31 -3.40
C ALA A 211 26.85 -10.79 -4.52
N PRO A 212 27.48 -11.67 -5.31
CA PRO A 212 28.17 -11.27 -6.53
C PRO A 212 27.21 -10.57 -7.52
N LYS A 213 27.70 -9.63 -8.33
CA LYS A 213 26.89 -9.01 -9.39
C LYS A 213 26.35 -10.10 -10.34
N GLY A 214 25.03 -10.12 -10.56
CA GLY A 214 24.35 -11.18 -11.33
C GLY A 214 24.23 -12.53 -10.61
N GLY A 215 24.77 -12.67 -9.40
CA GLY A 215 24.75 -13.89 -8.59
C GLY A 215 23.72 -13.89 -7.47
N CYS A 216 22.74 -12.99 -7.48
CA CYS A 216 21.77 -12.86 -6.39
C CYS A 216 20.90 -14.13 -6.24
N ALA A 217 20.39 -14.69 -7.35
CA ALA A 217 19.60 -15.93 -7.29
C ALA A 217 20.39 -17.08 -6.66
N ASP A 218 21.63 -17.27 -7.12
CA ASP A 218 22.52 -18.31 -6.60
C ASP A 218 22.87 -18.11 -5.12
N PHE A 219 23.10 -16.86 -4.70
CA PHE A 219 23.33 -16.54 -3.29
C PHE A 219 22.11 -16.91 -2.42
N VAL A 220 20.91 -16.55 -2.87
CA VAL A 220 19.67 -16.86 -2.14
C VAL A 220 19.43 -18.37 -2.01
N GLU A 221 19.70 -19.15 -3.07
CA GLU A 221 19.48 -20.59 -3.02
C GLU A 221 20.60 -21.34 -2.28
N LYS A 222 21.86 -21.06 -2.60
CA LYS A 222 23.01 -21.85 -2.15
C LYS A 222 23.49 -21.43 -0.77
N GLU A 223 23.50 -20.13 -0.49
CA GLU A 223 23.97 -19.59 0.80
C GLU A 223 22.82 -19.49 1.79
N LEU A 224 21.70 -18.88 1.41
CA LEU A 224 20.56 -18.69 2.32
C LEU A 224 19.64 -19.92 2.41
N GLY A 225 19.78 -20.90 1.51
CA GLY A 225 18.96 -22.12 1.50
C GLY A 225 17.48 -21.87 1.17
N ILE A 226 17.18 -20.79 0.45
CA ILE A 226 15.81 -20.41 0.07
C ILE A 226 15.55 -20.87 -1.37
N THR A 227 14.58 -21.77 -1.55
CA THR A 227 14.18 -22.23 -2.89
C THR A 227 13.44 -21.13 -3.64
N LEU A 228 13.92 -20.81 -4.85
CA LEU A 228 13.26 -19.86 -5.73
C LEU A 228 12.33 -20.58 -6.70
N ASN A 229 11.18 -19.98 -7.02
CA ASN A 229 10.40 -20.37 -8.19
C ASN A 229 11.08 -19.85 -9.48
N ASP A 230 10.70 -20.39 -10.64
CA ASP A 230 11.32 -20.06 -11.93
C ASP A 230 11.32 -18.55 -12.22
N THR A 231 10.21 -17.86 -11.93
CA THR A 231 10.08 -16.43 -12.17
C THR A 231 11.05 -15.62 -11.30
N ALA A 232 11.12 -15.93 -9.99
CA ALA A 232 12.02 -15.27 -9.06
C ALA A 232 13.48 -15.56 -9.43
N ARG A 233 13.81 -16.81 -9.81
CA ARG A 233 15.15 -17.21 -10.26
C ARG A 233 15.63 -16.38 -11.44
N VAL A 234 14.79 -16.26 -12.49
CA VAL A 234 15.10 -15.44 -13.68
C VAL A 234 15.31 -13.98 -13.28
N ARG A 235 14.38 -13.39 -12.52
CA ARG A 235 14.44 -11.97 -12.14
C ARG A 235 15.65 -11.64 -11.26
N LEU A 236 16.03 -12.52 -10.34
CA LEU A 236 17.18 -12.32 -9.44
C LEU A 236 18.52 -12.66 -10.11
N SER A 237 18.52 -13.29 -11.28
CA SER A 237 19.74 -13.60 -12.04
C SER A 237 20.08 -12.50 -13.06
N ASP A 238 19.14 -11.63 -13.40
CA ASP A 238 19.33 -10.55 -14.37
C ASP A 238 20.10 -9.37 -13.75
N PRO A 239 21.35 -9.10 -14.18
CA PRO A 239 22.18 -8.02 -13.63
C PRO A 239 21.68 -6.62 -14.01
N GLU A 240 20.84 -6.51 -15.03
CA GLU A 240 20.29 -5.24 -15.52
C GLU A 240 18.84 -5.02 -15.08
N ASN A 241 18.30 -5.89 -14.22
CA ASN A 241 16.94 -5.77 -13.69
C ASN A 241 16.80 -4.55 -12.76
N PRO A 242 16.07 -3.49 -13.15
CA PRO A 242 15.92 -2.30 -12.31
C PRO A 242 14.97 -2.52 -11.12
N HIS A 243 14.26 -3.65 -11.08
CA HIS A 243 13.35 -4.03 -9.99
C HIS A 243 14.03 -4.93 -8.95
N LEU A 244 15.33 -5.23 -9.10
CA LEU A 244 16.02 -6.28 -8.35
C LEU A 244 15.79 -6.20 -6.83
N ILE A 245 15.84 -5.00 -6.25
CA ILE A 245 15.61 -4.80 -4.82
C ILE A 245 14.18 -5.17 -4.39
N TYR A 246 13.17 -4.84 -5.20
CA TYR A 246 11.77 -5.13 -4.93
C TYR A 246 11.44 -6.62 -5.16
N ASP A 247 12.05 -7.23 -6.18
CA ASP A 247 11.93 -8.67 -6.41
C ASP A 247 12.52 -9.47 -5.25
N LEU A 248 13.73 -9.11 -4.80
CA LEU A 248 14.37 -9.77 -3.68
C LEU A 248 13.57 -9.55 -2.38
N LEU A 249 13.09 -8.33 -2.13
CA LEU A 249 12.19 -8.05 -1.01
C LEU A 249 10.94 -8.93 -1.06
N GLY A 250 10.35 -9.12 -2.24
CA GLY A 250 9.19 -10.01 -2.42
C GLY A 250 9.48 -11.45 -1.99
N VAL A 251 10.65 -11.99 -2.38
CA VAL A 251 11.11 -13.32 -1.93
C VAL A 251 11.30 -13.34 -0.41
N MET A 252 12.01 -12.35 0.16
CA MET A 252 12.23 -12.28 1.60
C MET A 252 10.90 -12.18 2.37
N LYS A 253 9.91 -11.45 1.83
CA LYS A 253 8.57 -11.34 2.43
C LYS A 253 7.88 -12.70 2.49
N ALA A 254 7.85 -13.42 1.36
CA ALA A 254 7.19 -14.72 1.27
C ALA A 254 7.80 -15.78 2.20
N GLU A 255 9.12 -15.70 2.42
CA GLU A 255 9.87 -16.74 3.14
C GLU A 255 10.13 -16.44 4.61
N LEU A 256 10.26 -15.16 4.98
CA LEU A 256 10.73 -14.77 6.30
C LEU A 256 9.63 -14.19 7.20
N VAL A 257 8.58 -13.56 6.65
CA VAL A 257 7.58 -12.84 7.48
C VAL A 257 7.03 -13.73 8.58
N SER A 258 6.58 -14.94 8.27
CA SER A 258 6.02 -15.87 9.27
C SER A 258 7.02 -16.28 10.38
N LYS A 259 8.33 -16.13 10.15
CA LYS A 259 9.39 -16.45 11.11
C LYS A 259 9.81 -15.25 11.95
N ILE A 260 9.69 -14.04 11.41
CA ILE A 260 10.14 -12.80 12.08
C ILE A 260 9.00 -12.01 12.70
N TYR A 261 7.75 -12.28 12.31
CA TYR A 261 6.59 -11.51 12.71
C TYR A 261 6.40 -11.54 14.23
N VAL A 262 6.34 -10.34 14.81
CA VAL A 262 5.88 -10.13 16.18
C VAL A 262 4.42 -9.71 16.09
N PRO A 263 3.49 -10.16 16.94
CA PRO A 263 2.11 -9.69 16.90
C PRO A 263 1.98 -8.17 17.07
N ALA A 264 1.19 -7.53 16.20
CA ALA A 264 0.75 -6.15 16.33
C ALA A 264 -0.26 -6.05 17.47
N THR A 265 -0.01 -5.15 18.42
CA THR A 265 -0.81 -5.00 19.65
C THR A 265 -0.95 -3.52 19.98
N ASP A 266 0.00 -2.94 20.72
CA ASP A 266 -0.11 -1.58 21.25
C ASP A 266 -0.24 -0.50 20.15
N GLU A 267 0.25 -0.81 18.94
CA GLU A 267 0.17 0.04 17.74
C GLU A 267 -1.22 0.07 17.07
N CYS A 268 -2.12 -0.86 17.43
CA CYS A 268 -3.44 -0.99 16.84
C CYS A 268 -4.47 -0.25 17.69
N MET A 269 -5.19 0.68 17.06
CA MET A 269 -6.30 1.38 17.69
C MET A 269 -7.52 0.44 17.81
N PRO A 270 -8.30 0.49 18.89
CA PRO A 270 -9.59 -0.20 18.95
C PRO A 270 -10.53 0.23 17.82
N PHE A 271 -11.22 -0.73 17.20
CA PHE A 271 -12.10 -0.46 16.06
C PHE A 271 -13.10 0.69 16.27
N ALA A 272 -13.78 0.72 17.43
CA ALA A 272 -14.76 1.76 17.76
C ALA A 272 -14.15 3.17 17.90
N GLU A 273 -12.86 3.27 18.24
CA GLU A 273 -12.16 4.56 18.26
C GLU A 273 -11.84 5.02 16.83
N LEU A 274 -11.52 4.10 15.92
CA LEU A 274 -11.28 4.45 14.52
C LEU A 274 -12.55 4.96 13.84
N VAL A 275 -13.70 4.32 14.08
CA VAL A 275 -15.01 4.80 13.58
C VAL A 275 -15.23 6.25 14.01
N LYS A 276 -15.10 6.55 15.30
CA LYS A 276 -15.28 7.90 15.83
C LYS A 276 -14.28 8.89 15.23
N LEU A 277 -13.03 8.48 15.06
CA LEU A 277 -12.00 9.32 14.46
C LEU A 277 -12.32 9.64 13.00
N ALA A 278 -12.79 8.66 12.22
CA ALA A 278 -13.18 8.87 10.84
C ALA A 278 -14.33 9.88 10.73
N ASP A 279 -15.34 9.79 11.61
CA ASP A 279 -16.42 10.78 11.70
C ASP A 279 -15.89 12.16 12.13
N GLU A 280 -15.00 12.21 13.14
CA GLU A 280 -14.39 13.44 13.67
C GLU A 280 -13.66 14.22 12.57
N VAL A 281 -12.88 13.54 11.73
CA VAL A 281 -12.14 14.18 10.65
C VAL A 281 -12.94 14.32 9.36
N GLY A 282 -14.23 13.95 9.39
CA GLY A 282 -15.10 13.99 8.24
C GLY A 282 -14.54 13.16 7.09
N ALA A 283 -14.12 11.92 7.32
CA ALA A 283 -13.68 10.99 6.28
C ALA A 283 -14.75 9.93 5.96
N ILE A 284 -14.46 9.04 5.02
CA ILE A 284 -15.26 7.86 4.69
C ILE A 284 -14.47 6.63 5.13
N LEU A 285 -14.90 5.98 6.20
CA LEU A 285 -14.29 4.74 6.66
C LEU A 285 -14.77 3.56 5.81
N CYS A 286 -13.83 2.79 5.26
CA CYS A 286 -14.12 1.62 4.45
C CYS A 286 -13.33 0.39 4.93
N TYR A 287 -13.93 -0.79 4.75
CA TYR A 287 -13.26 -2.06 4.93
C TYR A 287 -12.56 -2.49 3.63
N PRO A 288 -11.24 -2.73 3.62
CA PRO A 288 -10.54 -3.34 2.49
C PRO A 288 -10.86 -4.84 2.40
N TYR A 289 -11.67 -5.23 1.43
CA TYR A 289 -11.96 -6.64 1.18
C TYR A 289 -10.76 -7.33 0.53
N LEU A 290 -10.34 -8.43 1.15
CA LEU A 290 -9.29 -9.30 0.66
C LEU A 290 -9.86 -10.50 -0.11
N GLY A 291 -10.83 -11.20 0.50
CA GLY A 291 -11.40 -12.45 -0.02
C GLY A 291 -10.46 -13.66 0.10
N ASP A 292 -11.03 -14.86 0.09
CA ASP A 292 -10.28 -16.12 0.16
C ASP A 292 -9.34 -16.25 -1.05
N VAL A 293 -8.13 -16.74 -0.80
CA VAL A 293 -7.14 -17.01 -1.84
C VAL A 293 -7.05 -18.51 -2.02
N THR A 294 -7.47 -19.02 -3.18
CA THR A 294 -7.27 -20.42 -3.58
C THR A 294 -6.06 -20.56 -4.50
N ASN A 295 -5.94 -19.66 -5.48
CA ASN A 295 -4.75 -19.39 -6.29
C ASN A 295 -4.51 -17.87 -6.34
N SER A 296 -3.33 -17.40 -5.95
CA SER A 296 -3.01 -15.96 -5.99
C SER A 296 -2.81 -15.50 -7.45
N VAL A 297 -3.70 -14.63 -7.94
CA VAL A 297 -3.62 -14.02 -9.28
C VAL A 297 -2.32 -13.22 -9.46
N THR A 298 -1.84 -12.60 -8.38
CA THR A 298 -0.60 -11.79 -8.32
C THR A 298 0.64 -12.59 -7.93
N GLY A 299 0.50 -13.87 -7.54
CA GLY A 299 1.57 -14.78 -7.16
C GLY A 299 2.24 -14.49 -5.80
N ASP A 300 1.71 -13.56 -5.00
CA ASP A 300 2.30 -13.09 -3.74
C ASP A 300 1.67 -13.69 -2.48
N LYS A 301 0.55 -14.43 -2.60
CA LYS A 301 -0.18 -15.00 -1.46
C LYS A 301 -0.31 -16.52 -1.55
N LYS A 302 -0.05 -17.21 -0.44
CA LYS A 302 -0.37 -18.64 -0.27
C LYS A 302 -1.88 -18.81 -0.15
N ALA A 303 -2.38 -19.99 -0.53
CA ALA A 303 -3.78 -20.31 -0.36
C ALA A 303 -4.18 -20.15 1.12
N ALA A 304 -5.23 -19.40 1.40
CA ALA A 304 -5.67 -19.07 2.75
C ALA A 304 -7.14 -18.62 2.74
N LYS A 305 -7.83 -18.95 3.84
CA LYS A 305 -9.17 -18.46 4.12
C LYS A 305 -9.13 -17.19 4.97
N PHE A 306 -10.07 -16.29 4.69
CA PHE A 306 -10.28 -14.99 5.31
C PHE A 306 -11.78 -14.77 5.54
N GLU A 307 -12.33 -13.63 5.12
CA GLU A 307 -13.70 -13.22 5.41
C GLU A 307 -14.83 -13.88 4.61
N ASP A 308 -14.57 -14.70 3.58
CA ASP A 308 -15.65 -15.18 2.69
C ASP A 308 -16.66 -16.08 3.39
N ASP A 309 -16.23 -16.95 4.31
CA ASP A 309 -17.12 -17.88 5.03
C ASP A 309 -18.10 -17.14 5.97
N PHE A 310 -17.83 -15.88 6.33
CA PHE A 310 -18.62 -15.09 7.27
C PHE A 310 -18.89 -13.67 6.80
N LEU A 311 -18.89 -13.45 5.48
CA LEU A 311 -19.01 -12.12 4.88
C LEU A 311 -20.33 -11.43 5.25
N ASP A 312 -21.43 -12.18 5.36
CA ASP A 312 -22.74 -11.64 5.76
C ASP A 312 -22.72 -11.11 7.21
N GLU A 313 -22.13 -11.86 8.16
CA GLU A 313 -21.94 -11.40 9.55
C GLU A 313 -21.00 -10.19 9.62
N LEU A 314 -19.98 -10.15 8.76
CA LEU A 314 -19.06 -9.02 8.66
C LEU A 314 -19.80 -7.77 8.19
N PHE A 315 -20.59 -7.85 7.12
CA PHE A 315 -21.36 -6.70 6.61
C PHE A 315 -22.38 -6.17 7.61
N GLU A 316 -23.05 -7.07 8.36
CA GLU A 316 -23.94 -6.67 9.45
C GLU A 316 -23.18 -5.84 10.49
N MET A 317 -22.04 -6.36 10.99
CA MET A 317 -21.21 -5.63 11.97
C MET A 317 -20.71 -4.29 11.41
N LEU A 318 -20.16 -4.29 10.20
CA LEU A 318 -19.66 -3.08 9.56
C LEU A 318 -20.75 -2.00 9.46
N LYS A 319 -21.99 -2.39 9.13
CA LYS A 319 -23.12 -1.46 9.07
C LYS A 319 -23.52 -0.92 10.45
N GLU A 320 -23.65 -1.81 11.43
CA GLU A 320 -24.04 -1.46 12.81
C GLU A 320 -23.05 -0.50 13.46
N GLU A 321 -21.76 -0.70 13.20
CA GLU A 321 -20.67 0.08 13.80
C GLU A 321 -20.34 1.36 13.00
N GLY A 322 -21.05 1.67 11.90
CA GLY A 322 -20.88 2.94 11.19
C GLY A 322 -19.79 2.95 10.11
N VAL A 323 -19.40 1.79 9.56
CA VAL A 323 -18.55 1.75 8.36
C VAL A 323 -19.35 2.12 7.12
N HIS A 324 -18.77 2.99 6.29
CA HIS A 324 -19.47 3.64 5.18
C HIS A 324 -19.41 2.86 3.87
N GLY A 325 -18.40 2.02 3.71
CA GLY A 325 -18.10 1.39 2.43
C GLY A 325 -17.12 0.24 2.51
N VAL A 326 -16.85 -0.32 1.34
CA VAL A 326 -15.85 -1.36 1.11
C VAL A 326 -14.94 -0.91 -0.02
N THR A 327 -13.65 -1.15 0.15
CA THR A 327 -12.68 -1.01 -0.95
C THR A 327 -12.13 -2.37 -1.35
N TYR A 328 -11.92 -2.60 -2.64
CA TYR A 328 -11.44 -3.88 -3.16
C TYR A 328 -10.65 -3.71 -4.46
N MET A 329 -9.96 -4.77 -4.85
CA MET A 329 -9.08 -4.83 -6.01
C MET A 329 -9.68 -5.83 -7.02
N PRO A 330 -10.42 -5.40 -8.05
CA PRO A 330 -10.99 -6.34 -9.02
C PRO A 330 -9.96 -7.27 -9.65
N ALA A 331 -8.70 -6.84 -9.76
CA ALA A 331 -7.59 -7.65 -10.25
C ALA A 331 -7.19 -8.83 -9.35
N ARG A 332 -7.63 -8.86 -8.09
CA ARG A 332 -7.23 -9.86 -7.09
C ARG A 332 -8.38 -10.74 -6.60
N ASN A 333 -9.61 -10.52 -7.07
CA ASN A 333 -10.80 -11.23 -6.65
C ASN A 333 -11.44 -12.00 -7.83
N THR A 334 -12.09 -13.13 -7.54
CA THR A 334 -12.86 -13.87 -8.56
C THR A 334 -14.15 -13.14 -8.90
N GLU A 335 -14.77 -13.50 -10.03
CA GLU A 335 -16.06 -12.92 -10.42
C GLU A 335 -17.14 -13.23 -9.38
N GLU A 336 -17.17 -14.44 -8.82
CA GLU A 336 -18.13 -14.83 -7.79
C GLU A 336 -17.96 -14.03 -6.49
N GLN A 337 -16.71 -13.78 -6.09
CA GLN A 337 -16.38 -12.94 -4.94
C GLN A 337 -16.88 -11.52 -5.15
N ILE A 338 -16.57 -10.94 -6.32
CA ILE A 338 -17.02 -9.59 -6.69
C ILE A 338 -18.54 -9.53 -6.68
N ASP A 339 -19.23 -10.42 -7.41
CA ASP A 339 -20.69 -10.39 -7.52
C ASP A 339 -21.39 -10.48 -6.16
N ARG A 340 -20.89 -11.34 -5.26
CA ARG A 340 -21.37 -11.43 -3.87
C ARG A 340 -21.11 -10.15 -3.10
N LEU A 341 -19.90 -9.61 -3.18
CA LEU A 341 -19.50 -8.39 -2.48
C LEU A 341 -20.37 -7.19 -2.91
N GLN A 342 -20.53 -6.99 -4.22
CA GLN A 342 -21.33 -5.88 -4.75
C GLN A 342 -22.82 -6.03 -4.40
N LYS A 343 -23.32 -7.26 -4.33
CA LYS A 343 -24.69 -7.51 -3.84
C LYS A 343 -24.83 -7.06 -2.39
N LEU A 344 -23.90 -7.43 -1.51
CA LEU A 344 -23.92 -7.01 -0.11
C LEU A 344 -23.79 -5.49 0.02
N CYS A 345 -22.93 -4.84 -0.78
CA CYS A 345 -22.83 -3.39 -0.81
C CYS A 345 -24.18 -2.73 -1.14
N ARG A 346 -24.92 -3.24 -2.13
CA ARG A 346 -26.27 -2.76 -2.47
C ARG A 346 -27.27 -2.99 -1.33
N ASP A 347 -27.26 -4.18 -0.73
CA ASP A 347 -28.22 -4.55 0.33
C ASP A 347 -28.02 -3.70 1.60
N TYR A 348 -26.78 -3.37 1.95
CA TYR A 348 -26.43 -2.57 3.14
C TYR A 348 -26.26 -1.06 2.86
N GLY A 349 -26.36 -0.65 1.60
CA GLY A 349 -26.16 0.73 1.17
C GLY A 349 -24.74 1.24 1.40
N MET A 350 -23.73 0.39 1.19
CA MET A 350 -22.32 0.70 1.36
C MET A 350 -21.70 1.22 0.05
N THR A 351 -20.81 2.20 0.17
CA THR A 351 -20.06 2.72 -0.99
C THR A 351 -19.00 1.72 -1.45
N GLU A 352 -18.82 1.59 -2.76
CA GLU A 352 -17.81 0.74 -3.38
C GLU A 352 -16.65 1.59 -3.90
N ILE A 353 -15.40 1.24 -3.57
CA ILE A 353 -14.19 1.98 -3.97
C ILE A 353 -13.14 1.02 -4.54
N SER A 354 -12.59 1.33 -5.71
CA SER A 354 -11.48 0.57 -6.30
C SER A 354 -10.11 1.17 -6.00
N GLY A 355 -9.09 0.35 -5.79
CA GLY A 355 -7.69 0.74 -5.78
C GLY A 355 -6.77 -0.47 -5.79
N GLU A 356 -5.53 -0.34 -6.29
CA GLU A 356 -4.67 -1.49 -6.65
C GLU A 356 -3.58 -1.86 -5.62
N ASP A 357 -3.51 -1.17 -4.48
CA ASP A 357 -2.48 -1.37 -3.44
C ASP A 357 -1.07 -1.33 -4.07
N VAL A 358 -0.79 -0.21 -4.75
CA VAL A 358 0.47 0.01 -5.49
C VAL A 358 1.59 0.37 -4.51
N ASN A 359 2.55 -0.54 -4.33
CA ASN A 359 3.69 -0.37 -3.43
C ASN A 359 5.03 -0.93 -3.99
N SER A 360 5.04 -1.37 -5.26
CA SER A 360 6.19 -1.96 -5.92
C SER A 360 6.39 -1.42 -7.34
N SER A 361 7.64 -1.44 -7.80
CA SER A 361 8.05 -0.95 -9.12
C SER A 361 7.49 -1.75 -10.30
N ARG A 362 6.99 -2.97 -10.07
CA ARG A 362 6.39 -3.82 -11.11
C ARG A 362 4.88 -3.65 -11.26
N GLN A 363 4.23 -2.93 -10.34
CA GLN A 363 2.78 -2.74 -10.38
C GLN A 363 2.41 -1.58 -11.30
N SER A 364 1.37 -1.78 -12.11
CA SER A 364 0.77 -0.70 -12.90
C SER A 364 -0.14 0.14 -12.03
N MET A 365 -0.32 1.41 -12.41
CA MET A 365 -1.34 2.27 -11.82
C MET A 365 -2.75 1.91 -12.32
N ILE A 366 -2.85 1.17 -13.43
CA ILE A 366 -4.09 0.80 -14.12
C ILE A 366 -4.61 -0.55 -13.63
N CYS A 367 -5.84 -0.55 -13.12
CA CYS A 367 -6.64 -1.76 -12.94
C CYS A 367 -7.36 -2.08 -14.26
N LYS A 368 -6.85 -3.05 -15.05
CA LYS A 368 -7.42 -3.38 -16.37
C LYS A 368 -8.87 -3.87 -16.31
N GLN A 369 -9.25 -4.50 -15.21
CA GLN A 369 -10.61 -4.99 -14.98
C GLN A 369 -11.63 -3.86 -15.05
N LEU A 370 -11.26 -2.62 -14.71
CA LEU A 370 -12.17 -1.46 -14.82
C LEU A 370 -12.56 -1.10 -16.27
N GLU A 371 -11.96 -1.73 -17.30
CA GLU A 371 -12.46 -1.62 -18.68
C GLU A 371 -13.87 -2.19 -18.84
N GLU A 372 -14.28 -3.13 -17.97
CA GLU A 372 -15.61 -3.72 -18.04
C GLU A 372 -16.69 -2.72 -17.61
N PRO A 373 -17.78 -2.56 -18.39
CA PRO A 373 -18.84 -1.59 -18.08
C PRO A 373 -19.46 -1.72 -16.69
N ARG A 374 -19.46 -2.93 -16.10
CA ARG A 374 -19.97 -3.17 -14.75
C ARG A 374 -19.24 -2.37 -13.68
N PHE A 375 -17.97 -2.02 -13.88
CA PHE A 375 -17.16 -1.28 -12.91
C PHE A 375 -17.15 0.23 -13.09
N LYS A 376 -17.92 0.77 -14.05
CA LYS A 376 -18.00 2.22 -14.30
C LYS A 376 -18.33 3.02 -13.03
N HIS A 377 -19.20 2.48 -12.17
CA HIS A 377 -19.58 3.11 -10.90
C HIS A 377 -18.40 3.34 -9.94
N LEU A 378 -17.30 2.57 -10.04
CA LEU A 378 -16.10 2.76 -9.22
C LEU A 378 -15.30 4.00 -9.64
N VAL A 379 -15.33 4.34 -10.93
CA VAL A 379 -14.79 5.61 -11.43
C VAL A 379 -15.65 6.78 -10.96
N ASP A 380 -16.97 6.64 -11.05
CA ASP A 380 -17.91 7.66 -10.55
C ASP A 380 -17.75 7.88 -9.03
N ALA A 381 -17.56 6.80 -8.27
CA ALA A 381 -17.28 6.85 -6.84
C ALA A 381 -16.00 7.64 -6.56
N THR A 382 -14.93 7.42 -7.33
CA THR A 382 -13.66 8.15 -7.20
C THR A 382 -13.85 9.66 -7.33
N TRP A 383 -14.61 10.12 -8.34
CA TRP A 383 -14.89 11.55 -8.50
C TRP A 383 -15.72 12.11 -7.34
N LYS A 384 -16.62 11.33 -6.74
CA LYS A 384 -17.35 11.73 -5.53
C LYS A 384 -16.44 11.89 -4.32
N LEU A 385 -15.45 11.00 -4.13
CA LEU A 385 -14.45 11.14 -3.06
C LEU A 385 -13.67 12.45 -3.20
N ILE A 386 -13.23 12.76 -4.43
CA ILE A 386 -12.47 13.97 -4.76
C ILE A 386 -13.32 15.22 -4.53
N GLU A 387 -14.58 15.22 -4.94
CA GLU A 387 -15.46 16.37 -4.77
C GLU A 387 -15.75 16.65 -3.29
N ARG A 388 -15.96 15.60 -2.50
CA ARG A 388 -16.22 15.71 -1.06
C ARG A 388 -15.07 16.37 -0.29
N GLU A 389 -13.82 16.16 -0.72
CA GLU A 389 -12.64 16.80 -0.11
C GLU A 389 -12.48 18.29 -0.43
N LYS A 390 -13.30 18.86 -1.31
CA LYS A 390 -13.27 20.29 -1.65
C LYS A 390 -14.15 21.15 -0.76
N VAL A 391 -14.97 20.53 0.09
CA VAL A 391 -15.86 21.25 1.00
C VAL A 391 -15.03 21.64 2.22
N ASP A 392 -14.79 22.95 2.35
CA ASP A 392 -14.03 23.58 3.44
C ASP A 392 -14.76 23.53 4.79
#